data_AF-A0A3N5RUS1-F1
#
_entry.id   AF-A0A3N5RUS1-F1
#
_cell.length_a   1.000
_cell.length_b   1.000
_cell.length_c   1.000
_cell.angle_alpha   90.00
_cell.angle_beta   90.00
_cell.angle_gamma   90.00
#
_symmetry.space_group_name_H-M   'P 1'
#
loop_
_entity.id
_entity.type
_entity.pdbx_description
1 polymer ?
#
loop_
_entity_poly.entity_id
_entity_poly.type
_entity_poly.pdbx_seq_one_letter_code
_entity_poly.pdbx_strand_id
1 'polypeptide(L)'
;MKKLEIYLDTSVIGGLFDDEFKEQSIRLVEGIKGGKINGVVSEITIGELENAPDFVKLEFETYGKKLKVVQVTLEIKELAENYIKEKIITEKFFGDALHIACATVYQVDLLVSWNFKHIVNFNKISRFNAVNLKNGYKSLQIFSPMEVLFDEE
;
A
#
# COMPACT_ATOMS: atom_id res chain seq x y z
N MET A 1 -4.69 -5.11 22.43
CA MET A 1 -4.93 -3.96 21.53
C MET A 1 -5.23 -4.47 20.13
N LYS A 2 -6.08 -3.79 19.35
CA LYS A 2 -6.31 -4.14 17.93
C LYS A 2 -5.01 -3.89 17.17
N LYS A 3 -4.53 -4.87 16.40
CA LYS A 3 -3.37 -4.68 15.51
C LYS A 3 -3.81 -3.83 14.32
N LEU A 4 -2.94 -2.92 13.89
CA LEU A 4 -3.17 -2.09 12.70
C LEU A 4 -3.16 -2.97 11.44
N GLU A 5 -4.18 -2.80 10.59
CA GLU A 5 -4.17 -3.31 9.22
C GLU A 5 -3.46 -2.31 8.30
N ILE A 6 -2.29 -2.68 7.82
CA ILE A 6 -1.44 -1.83 6.99
C ILE A 6 -1.31 -2.43 5.60
N TYR A 7 -1.81 -1.71 4.59
CA TYR A 7 -1.62 -2.06 3.20
C TYR A 7 -0.23 -1.62 2.74
N LEU A 8 0.50 -2.53 2.11
CA LEU A 8 1.79 -2.28 1.49
C LEU A 8 1.63 -2.30 -0.03
N ASP A 9 2.05 -1.24 -0.71
CA ASP A 9 2.31 -1.33 -2.14
C ASP A 9 3.63 -2.07 -2.41
N THR A 10 3.89 -2.39 -3.67
CA THR A 10 5.10 -3.16 -4.05
C THR A 10 6.38 -2.39 -3.81
N SER A 11 6.32 -1.05 -3.77
CA SER A 11 7.49 -0.21 -3.53
C SER A 11 8.11 -0.48 -2.15
N VAL A 12 7.30 -0.79 -1.12
CA VAL A 12 7.82 -1.13 0.21
C VAL A 12 8.70 -2.38 0.17
N ILE A 13 8.32 -3.36 -0.66
CA ILE A 13 9.06 -4.61 -0.85
C ILE A 13 10.37 -4.33 -1.60
N GLY A 14 10.31 -3.53 -2.66
CA GLY A 14 11.50 -3.06 -3.37
C GLY A 14 12.46 -2.28 -2.47
N GLY A 15 11.92 -1.49 -1.54
CA GLY A 15 12.68 -0.70 -0.58
C GLY A 15 13.60 -1.52 0.32
N LEU A 16 13.35 -2.82 0.53
CA LEU A 16 14.26 -3.71 1.27
C LEU A 16 15.67 -3.81 0.64
N PHE A 17 15.78 -3.45 -0.63
CA PHE A 17 17.00 -3.58 -1.44
C PHE A 17 17.54 -2.24 -1.93
N ASP A 18 16.97 -1.13 -1.49
CA ASP A 18 17.41 0.22 -1.80
C ASP A 18 18.00 0.86 -0.54
N ASP A 19 19.28 1.21 -0.55
CA ASP A 19 19.99 1.70 0.65
C ASP A 19 19.32 2.92 1.30
N GLU A 20 18.60 3.75 0.53
CA GLU A 20 17.87 4.91 1.05
C GLU A 20 16.62 4.50 1.84
N PHE A 21 15.97 3.40 1.45
CA PHE A 21 14.66 2.98 1.96
C PHE A 21 14.70 1.72 2.83
N LYS A 22 15.83 1.04 2.84
CA LYS A 22 16.04 -0.28 3.42
C LYS A 22 15.69 -0.35 4.89
N GLU A 23 16.17 0.60 5.68
CA GLU A 23 15.99 0.55 7.13
C GLU A 23 14.50 0.55 7.52
N GLN A 24 13.70 1.45 6.96
CA GLN A 24 12.29 1.60 7.29
C GLN A 24 11.45 0.48 6.68
N SER A 25 11.78 0.02 5.46
CA SER A 25 11.17 -1.16 4.87
C SER A 25 11.42 -2.42 5.73
N ILE A 26 12.64 -2.64 6.22
CA ILE A 26 12.96 -3.76 7.11
C ILE A 26 12.15 -3.68 8.40
N ARG A 27 12.06 -2.50 9.03
CA ARG A 27 11.28 -2.32 10.27
C ARG A 27 9.80 -2.71 10.09
N LEU A 28 9.18 -2.31 8.99
CA LEU A 28 7.80 -2.70 8.66
C LEU A 28 7.67 -4.22 8.49
N VAL A 29 8.58 -4.83 7.73
CA VAL A 29 8.57 -6.28 7.48
C VAL A 29 8.80 -7.05 8.77
N GLU A 30 9.70 -6.61 9.64
CA GLU A 30 9.90 -7.23 10.96
C GLU A 30 8.69 -7.05 11.88
N GLY A 31 7.99 -5.92 11.81
CA GLY A 31 6.70 -5.73 12.48
C GLY A 31 5.64 -6.73 12.03
N ILE A 32 5.62 -7.09 10.74
CA ILE A 32 4.73 -8.12 10.19
C ILE A 32 5.20 -9.52 10.61
N LYS A 33 6.50 -9.82 10.48
CA LYS A 33 7.07 -11.11 10.88
C LYS A 33 6.85 -11.39 12.37
N GLY A 34 7.02 -10.38 13.22
CA GLY A 34 6.76 -10.43 14.67
C GLY A 34 5.27 -10.35 15.04
N GLY A 35 4.38 -10.18 14.07
CA GLY A 35 2.94 -10.11 14.29
C GLY A 35 2.49 -8.87 15.06
N LYS A 36 3.27 -7.79 15.10
CA LYS A 36 2.85 -6.49 15.64
C LYS A 36 1.86 -5.80 14.69
N ILE A 37 2.02 -6.03 13.38
CA ILE A 37 1.25 -5.44 12.29
C ILE A 37 0.51 -6.55 11.54
N ASN A 38 -0.73 -6.27 11.12
CA ASN A 38 -1.40 -7.08 10.12
C ASN A 38 -1.11 -6.50 8.72
N GLY A 39 -0.12 -7.07 8.03
CA GLY A 39 0.22 -6.63 6.67
C GLY A 39 -0.80 -7.09 5.65
N VAL A 40 -1.20 -6.18 4.75
CA VAL A 40 -2.15 -6.42 3.66
C VAL A 40 -1.47 -6.09 2.34
N VAL A 41 -1.63 -6.94 1.33
CA VAL A 41 -1.23 -6.68 -0.06
C VAL A 41 -2.37 -7.09 -0.98
N SER A 42 -2.41 -6.62 -2.23
CA SER A 42 -3.38 -7.15 -3.20
C SER A 42 -2.71 -8.08 -4.21
N GLU A 43 -3.53 -8.76 -5.01
CA GLU A 43 -3.08 -9.50 -6.19
C GLU A 43 -2.29 -8.64 -7.20
N ILE A 44 -2.43 -7.31 -7.14
CA ILE A 44 -1.61 -6.36 -7.93
C ILE A 44 -0.16 -6.49 -7.50
N THR A 45 0.10 -6.43 -6.19
CA THR A 45 1.44 -6.62 -5.63
C THR A 45 2.01 -7.97 -6.02
N ILE A 46 1.19 -9.02 -5.98
CA ILE A 46 1.62 -10.36 -6.40
C ILE A 46 2.02 -10.36 -7.88
N GLY A 47 1.21 -9.79 -8.77
CA GLY A 47 1.51 -9.70 -10.19
C GLY A 47 2.73 -8.84 -10.51
N GLU A 48 2.96 -7.76 -9.76
CA GLU A 48 4.16 -6.94 -9.91
C GLU A 48 5.43 -7.69 -9.47
N LEU A 49 5.31 -8.52 -8.42
CA LEU A 49 6.41 -9.38 -7.96
C LEU A 49 6.76 -10.50 -8.95
N GLU A 50 5.84 -10.95 -9.82
CA GLU A 50 6.16 -11.97 -10.83
C GLU A 50 7.32 -11.54 -11.75
N ASN A 51 7.43 -10.24 -12.01
CA ASN A 51 8.48 -9.66 -12.84
C ASN A 51 9.68 -9.13 -12.03
N ALA A 52 9.65 -9.26 -10.70
CA ALA A 52 10.75 -8.83 -9.84
C ALA A 52 11.95 -9.79 -9.91
N PRO A 53 13.16 -9.32 -9.56
CA PRO A 53 14.33 -10.18 -9.42
C PRO A 53 14.13 -11.30 -8.38
N ASP A 54 14.82 -12.43 -8.57
CA ASP A 54 14.66 -13.62 -7.72
C ASP A 54 14.93 -13.36 -6.24
N PHE A 55 15.89 -12.48 -5.92
CA PHE A 55 16.19 -12.12 -4.54
C PHE A 55 15.02 -11.39 -3.85
N VAL A 56 14.23 -10.60 -4.60
CA VAL A 56 13.04 -9.91 -4.09
C VAL A 56 11.93 -10.92 -3.81
N LYS A 57 11.70 -11.84 -4.75
CA LYS A 57 10.72 -12.92 -4.60
C LYS A 57 11.06 -13.81 -3.41
N LEU A 58 12.32 -14.21 -3.28
CA LEU A 58 12.80 -15.05 -2.18
C LEU A 58 12.62 -14.37 -0.82
N GLU A 59 12.93 -13.07 -0.71
CA GLU A 59 12.67 -12.33 0.53
C GLU A 59 11.17 -12.24 0.83
N PHE A 60 10.34 -11.97 -0.17
CA PHE A 60 8.89 -11.95 0.00
C PHE A 60 8.35 -13.29 0.51
N GLU A 61 8.87 -14.43 0.06
CA GLU A 61 8.45 -15.75 0.55
C GLU A 61 8.65 -15.94 2.06
N THR A 62 9.61 -15.24 2.67
CA THR A 62 9.91 -15.36 4.11
C THR A 62 8.79 -14.84 5.01
N TYR A 63 7.99 -13.87 4.53
CA TYR A 63 6.90 -13.25 5.29
C TYR A 63 5.56 -13.19 4.55
N GLY A 64 5.53 -13.44 3.25
CA GLY A 64 4.34 -13.30 2.41
C GLY A 64 3.18 -14.17 2.86
N LYS A 65 3.45 -15.35 3.42
CA LYS A 65 2.42 -16.23 4.00
C LYS A 65 1.72 -15.64 5.25
N LYS A 66 2.32 -14.62 5.87
CA LYS A 66 1.73 -13.88 7.01
C LYS A 66 0.90 -12.68 6.55
N LEU A 67 0.97 -12.31 5.28
CA LEU A 67 0.20 -11.20 4.72
C LEU A 67 -1.22 -11.66 4.37
N LYS A 68 -2.17 -10.75 4.55
CA LYS A 68 -3.51 -10.87 3.99
C LYS A 68 -3.45 -10.43 2.52
N VAL A 69 -3.70 -11.35 1.60
CA VAL A 69 -3.81 -11.04 0.17
C VAL A 69 -5.26 -10.73 -0.16
N VAL A 70 -5.50 -9.55 -0.76
CA VAL A 70 -6.83 -9.09 -1.17
C VAL A 70 -7.01 -9.06 -2.69
N GLN A 71 -8.25 -9.26 -3.15
CA GLN A 71 -8.56 -9.35 -4.58
C GLN A 71 -8.98 -8.00 -5.15
N VAL A 72 -8.73 -7.77 -6.44
CA VAL A 72 -9.22 -6.56 -7.13
C VAL A 72 -10.60 -6.84 -7.71
N THR A 73 -11.63 -6.34 -7.02
CA THR A 73 -13.02 -6.44 -7.46
C THR A 73 -13.36 -5.37 -8.50
N LEU A 74 -14.55 -5.48 -9.12
CA LEU A 74 -15.07 -4.44 -10.01
C LEU A 74 -15.25 -3.10 -9.29
N GLU A 75 -15.76 -3.14 -8.06
CA GLU A 75 -15.91 -1.96 -7.18
C GLU A 75 -14.58 -1.21 -6.97
N ILE A 76 -13.48 -1.94 -6.77
CA ILE A 76 -12.14 -1.36 -6.64
C ILE A 76 -11.70 -0.70 -7.96
N LYS A 77 -11.95 -1.35 -9.10
CA LYS A 77 -11.62 -0.79 -10.42
C LYS A 77 -12.41 0.48 -10.69
N GLU A 78 -13.70 0.49 -10.39
CA GLU A 78 -14.57 1.67 -10.54
C GLU A 78 -14.10 2.83 -9.65
N LEU A 79 -13.71 2.56 -8.41
CA LEU A 79 -13.15 3.58 -7.53
C LEU A 79 -11.81 4.13 -8.07
N ALA A 80 -10.92 3.26 -8.56
CA ALA A 80 -9.67 3.67 -9.18
C ALA A 80 -9.90 4.54 -10.43
N GLU A 81 -10.86 4.18 -11.28
CA GLU A 81 -11.26 4.99 -12.44
C GLU A 81 -11.80 6.36 -12.03
N ASN A 82 -12.52 6.46 -10.91
CA ASN A 82 -13.01 7.74 -10.41
C ASN A 82 -11.86 8.68 -10.04
N TYR A 83 -10.73 8.17 -9.54
CA TYR A 83 -9.53 9.01 -9.32
C TYR A 83 -8.94 9.56 -10.63
N ILE A 84 -9.03 8.78 -11.72
CA ILE A 84 -8.61 9.21 -13.06
C ILE A 84 -9.56 10.27 -13.61
N LYS A 85 -10.87 10.04 -13.53
CA LYS A 85 -11.92 10.98 -13.98
C LYS A 85 -11.79 12.34 -13.29
N GLU A 86 -11.49 12.33 -12.00
CA GLU A 86 -11.27 13.53 -11.18
C GLU A 86 -9.86 14.13 -11.38
N LYS A 87 -9.05 13.59 -12.31
CA LYS A 87 -7.70 14.08 -12.69
C LYS A 87 -6.74 14.18 -11.51
N ILE A 88 -6.80 13.23 -10.58
CA ILE A 88 -5.87 13.15 -9.44
C ILE A 88 -4.58 12.44 -9.87
N ILE A 89 -4.76 11.39 -10.67
CA ILE A 89 -3.72 10.56 -11.24
C ILE A 89 -4.10 10.24 -12.69
N THR A 90 -3.12 9.99 -13.55
CA THR A 90 -3.36 9.71 -14.97
C THR A 90 -3.47 8.20 -15.20
N GLU A 91 -4.11 7.80 -16.30
CA GLU A 91 -4.32 6.39 -16.65
C GLU A 91 -3.02 5.59 -16.74
N LYS A 92 -1.90 6.25 -17.08
CA LYS A 92 -0.56 5.66 -17.05
C LYS A 92 -0.21 5.02 -15.69
N PHE A 93 -0.74 5.56 -14.60
CA PHE A 93 -0.46 5.11 -13.23
C PHE A 93 -1.71 4.47 -12.61
N PHE A 94 -2.47 3.71 -13.41
CA PHE A 94 -3.66 3.02 -12.93
C PHE A 94 -3.35 1.98 -11.83
N GLY A 95 -2.17 1.36 -11.86
CA GLY A 95 -1.70 0.47 -10.77
C GLY A 95 -1.67 1.17 -9.40
N ASP A 96 -1.07 2.37 -9.34
CA ASP A 96 -1.07 3.21 -8.13
C ASP A 96 -2.49 3.56 -7.68
N ALA A 97 -3.38 3.88 -8.63
CA ALA A 97 -4.79 4.17 -8.34
C ALA A 97 -5.52 2.95 -7.74
N LEU A 98 -5.21 1.75 -8.24
CA LEU A 98 -5.77 0.50 -7.73
C LEU A 98 -5.24 0.14 -6.34
N HIS A 99 -3.97 0.40 -6.01
CA HIS A 99 -3.47 0.21 -4.64
C HIS A 99 -4.25 1.08 -3.64
N ILE A 100 -4.46 2.36 -3.97
CA ILE A 100 -5.24 3.30 -3.14
C ILE A 100 -6.70 2.83 -3.02
N ALA A 101 -7.32 2.40 -4.13
CA ALA A 101 -8.68 1.89 -4.12
C ALA A 101 -8.81 0.59 -3.30
N CYS A 102 -7.85 -0.34 -3.41
CA CYS A 102 -7.82 -1.57 -2.62
C CYS A 102 -7.79 -1.24 -1.12
N ALA A 103 -6.81 -0.42 -0.69
CA ALA A 103 -6.70 0.00 0.70
C ALA A 103 -7.99 0.66 1.21
N THR A 104 -8.61 1.49 0.37
CA THR A 104 -9.87 2.18 0.70
C THR A 104 -11.06 1.22 0.87
N VAL A 105 -11.31 0.35 -0.12
CA VAL A 105 -12.47 -0.57 -0.14
C VAL A 105 -12.34 -1.62 0.97
N TYR A 106 -11.14 -2.14 1.20
CA TYR A 106 -10.88 -3.09 2.30
C TYR A 106 -10.79 -2.43 3.67
N GLN A 107 -10.96 -1.10 3.75
CA GLN A 107 -10.98 -0.32 5.00
C GLN A 107 -9.76 -0.58 5.89
N VAL A 108 -8.58 -0.67 5.29
CA VAL A 108 -7.34 -0.79 6.07
C VAL A 108 -7.13 0.47 6.91
N ASP A 109 -6.40 0.35 8.02
CA ASP A 109 -6.13 1.49 8.89
C ASP A 109 -5.12 2.45 8.21
N LEU A 110 -4.19 1.92 7.40
CA LEU A 110 -3.13 2.70 6.75
C LEU A 110 -2.68 2.09 5.40
N LEU A 111 -2.41 2.93 4.41
CA LEU A 111 -1.61 2.59 3.22
C LEU A 111 -0.19 3.14 3.36
N VAL A 112 0.81 2.29 3.11
CA VAL A 112 2.22 2.66 3.14
C VAL A 112 2.86 2.47 1.76
N SER A 113 3.62 3.47 1.32
CA SER A 113 4.26 3.49 -0.01
C SER A 113 5.50 4.39 -0.03
N TRP A 114 6.48 4.05 -0.88
CA TRP A 114 7.60 4.92 -1.24
C TRP A 114 7.31 5.78 -2.49
N ASN A 115 6.14 5.65 -3.11
CA ASN A 115 5.77 6.43 -4.29
C ASN A 115 5.28 7.84 -3.91
N PHE A 116 6.23 8.74 -3.61
CA PHE A 116 5.99 10.14 -3.25
C PHE A 116 5.34 10.97 -4.36
N LYS A 117 5.45 10.52 -5.61
CA LYS A 117 4.94 11.27 -6.77
C LYS A 117 3.45 11.05 -6.97
N HIS A 118 2.97 9.82 -6.77
CA HIS A 118 1.60 9.43 -7.12
C HIS A 118 0.75 9.06 -5.92
N ILE A 119 1.34 8.49 -4.87
CA ILE A 119 0.62 7.98 -3.70
C ILE A 119 0.83 8.91 -2.50
N VAL A 120 2.07 9.05 -2.02
CA VAL A 120 2.42 9.85 -0.82
C VAL A 120 2.61 11.32 -1.17
N ASN A 121 1.60 11.93 -1.80
CA ASN A 121 1.60 13.34 -2.15
C ASN A 121 0.46 14.06 -1.43
N PHE A 122 0.80 15.00 -0.55
CA PHE A 122 -0.16 15.71 0.31
C PHE A 122 -1.42 16.22 -0.43
N ASN A 123 -1.23 16.92 -1.55
CA ASN A 123 -2.34 17.46 -2.34
C ASN A 123 -3.20 16.37 -2.98
N LYS A 124 -2.58 15.26 -3.42
CA LYS A 124 -3.32 14.13 -3.99
C LYS A 124 -4.06 13.35 -2.92
N ILE A 125 -3.45 13.11 -1.75
CA ILE A 125 -4.07 12.40 -0.61
C ILE A 125 -5.40 13.06 -0.24
N SER A 126 -5.43 14.39 -0.09
CA SER A 126 -6.67 15.11 0.19
C SER A 126 -7.72 14.91 -0.90
N ARG A 127 -7.32 14.84 -2.18
CA ARG A 127 -8.24 14.65 -3.31
C ARG A 127 -8.72 13.21 -3.42
N PHE A 128 -7.86 12.22 -3.20
CA PHE A 128 -8.26 10.81 -3.11
C PHE A 128 -9.32 10.65 -2.03
N ASN A 129 -9.06 11.19 -0.84
CA ASN A 129 -10.02 11.12 0.27
C ASN A 129 -11.34 11.87 -0.02
N ALA A 130 -11.31 12.98 -0.77
CA ALA A 130 -12.54 13.62 -1.22
C ALA A 130 -13.37 12.72 -2.14
N VAL A 131 -12.73 11.99 -3.07
CA VAL A 131 -13.40 11.00 -3.92
C VAL A 131 -13.90 9.81 -3.09
N ASN A 132 -13.12 9.33 -2.14
CA ASN A 132 -13.51 8.24 -1.23
C ASN A 132 -14.80 8.57 -0.51
N LEU A 133 -14.83 9.74 0.16
CA LEU A 133 -16.00 10.23 0.89
C LEU A 133 -17.21 10.42 -0.02
N LYS A 134 -17.03 10.97 -1.23
CA LYS A 134 -18.10 11.13 -2.23
C LYS A 134 -18.72 9.79 -2.65
N ASN A 135 -17.96 8.70 -2.59
CA ASN A 135 -18.42 7.34 -2.92
C ASN A 135 -18.81 6.51 -1.68
N GLY A 136 -18.90 7.13 -0.49
CA GLY A 136 -19.35 6.46 0.74
C GLY A 136 -18.25 5.70 1.51
N TYR A 137 -16.99 5.83 1.10
CA TYR A 137 -15.86 5.24 1.81
C TYR A 137 -15.30 6.18 2.87
N LYS A 138 -14.56 5.62 3.82
CA LYS A 138 -13.81 6.40 4.82
C LYS A 138 -12.56 7.01 4.18
N SER A 139 -12.06 8.07 4.81
CA SER A 139 -10.73 8.59 4.48
C SER A 139 -9.66 7.55 4.80
N LEU A 140 -8.74 7.35 3.86
CA LEU A 140 -7.57 6.50 3.99
C LEU A 140 -6.39 7.35 4.50
N GLN A 141 -5.70 6.85 5.52
CA GLN A 141 -4.39 7.39 5.90
C GLN A 141 -3.36 6.86 4.91
N ILE A 142 -2.46 7.72 4.44
CA ILE A 142 -1.41 7.37 3.47
C ILE A 142 -0.11 7.99 3.97
N PHE A 143 0.88 7.17 4.26
CA PHE A 143 2.19 7.60 4.78
C PHE A 143 3.34 6.90 4.05
N SER A 144 4.52 7.50 4.11
CA SER A 144 5.75 6.79 3.79
C SER A 144 6.18 5.88 4.95
N PRO A 145 6.96 4.82 4.72
CA PRO A 145 7.55 4.03 5.80
C PRO A 145 8.31 4.85 6.85
N MET A 146 8.87 6.02 6.50
CA MET A 146 9.56 6.89 7.45
C MET A 146 8.65 7.45 8.55
N GLU A 147 7.37 7.65 8.22
CA GLU A 147 6.39 8.24 9.14
C GLU A 147 5.70 7.18 10.01
N VAL A 148 5.91 5.89 9.71
CA VAL A 148 5.31 4.78 10.44
C VAL A 148 6.28 4.28 11.50
N LEU A 149 6.31 5.01 12.62
CA LEU A 149 7.03 4.60 13.82
C LEU A 149 6.10 3.78 14.73
N PHE A 150 6.52 2.58 15.10
CA PHE A 150 5.88 1.83 16.17
C PHE A 150 6.64 2.14 17.46
N ASP A 151 5.92 2.59 18.49
CA ASP A 151 6.54 2.84 19.79
C ASP A 151 7.31 1.60 20.25
N GLU A 152 8.58 1.80 20.59
CA GLU A 152 9.38 0.83 21.32
C GLU A 152 9.06 1.05 22.80
N GLU A 153 8.25 0.16 23.39
CA GLU A 153 8.16 0.05 24.85
C GLU A 153 9.51 -0.37 25.47
#